data_AF-A0AA39PX73-F1
#
_entry.id   AF-A0AA39PX73-F1
#
_cell.length_a   1.000
_cell.length_b   1.000
_cell.length_c   1.000
_cell.angle_alpha   90.00
_cell.angle_beta   90.00
_cell.angle_gamma   90.00
#
_symmetry.space_group_name_H-M   'P 1'
#
loop_
_entity.id
_entity.type
_entity.pdbx_description
1 polymer ?
#
loop_
_entity_poly.entity_id
_entity_poly.type
_entity_poly.pdbx_seq_one_letter_code
_entity_poly.pdbx_strand_id
1 'polypeptide(L)'
;MFSKILILLPALSGIVNAGPNGGAGDTLGRSLNVRDIAPVLDFTQSTWIWTGEQTGPSDVAPVGVRPFRKAIPSSSTKCPVCATILLSCDDHYSIFVNGREIGSGACWRSTAPFMSSYVFTVGLDPEGHNVVAIAGENVDGPAGLIATVLVDYSDGTTETIVTDNTWKTLKVAPPGGWTSPSYNDTAWTTAVSEGPTESTPWKSPPLPPALDMIGVHWIQTNESVSSGSANGLGHRPFRKTITSPYGKAAVCGKVVLSAEDSYTLYVNGKNIGSGSGWTKMQAYPIPELETDTNLVAVDGASTRANDRVYLAASVLIAYNDGTSEVYLTDGSWKTMNGLPPAGFEQPDADDSDWYGATIWPDRTVGTDVTVPYA
;
A
#
# COMPACT_ATOMS: atom_id res chain seq x y z
N MET A 1 33.87 57.04 -15.63
CA MET A 1 35.11 57.68 -15.12
C MET A 1 34.93 57.94 -13.64
N PHE A 2 36.00 57.74 -12.86
CA PHE A 2 36.13 57.86 -11.41
C PHE A 2 35.43 56.75 -10.58
N SER A 3 36.04 56.15 -9.56
CA SER A 3 37.46 56.01 -9.17
C SER A 3 37.46 54.89 -8.13
N LYS A 4 38.38 53.93 -8.23
CA LYS A 4 38.68 53.00 -7.13
C LYS A 4 39.35 53.79 -6.00
N ILE A 5 38.91 53.59 -4.76
CA ILE A 5 39.71 53.86 -3.57
C ILE A 5 39.87 52.53 -2.81
N LEU A 6 41.13 52.13 -2.69
CA LEU A 6 41.63 51.03 -1.88
C LEU A 6 42.13 51.65 -0.57
N ILE A 7 41.67 51.18 0.58
CA ILE A 7 42.27 51.47 1.89
C ILE A 7 42.58 50.14 2.58
N LEU A 8 43.84 50.01 2.98
CA LEU A 8 44.44 48.89 3.69
C LEU A 8 44.05 48.87 5.19
N LEU A 9 43.70 47.66 5.69
CA LEU A 9 44.16 46.94 6.91
C LEU A 9 44.23 47.68 8.28
N PRO A 10 43.89 47.03 9.42
CA PRO A 10 44.66 45.87 9.90
C PRO A 10 43.88 44.72 10.56
N ALA A 11 44.58 43.59 10.64
CA ALA A 11 44.22 42.40 11.38
C ALA A 11 44.33 42.63 12.90
N LEU A 12 43.35 42.14 13.67
CA LEU A 12 43.55 41.78 15.06
C LEU A 12 42.82 40.45 15.36
N SER A 13 43.60 39.53 15.90
CA SER A 13 43.27 38.21 16.42
C SER A 13 42.44 38.27 17.71
N GLY A 14 41.47 37.35 17.86
CA GLY A 14 40.73 37.12 19.10
C GLY A 14 39.87 35.86 19.03
N ILE A 15 40.01 34.97 20.00
CA ILE A 15 39.42 33.63 20.09
C ILE A 15 38.10 33.66 20.89
N VAL A 16 37.20 32.72 20.57
CA VAL A 16 36.08 32.09 21.32
C VAL A 16 34.75 32.80 21.66
N ASN A 17 33.70 32.23 21.05
CA ASN A 17 32.43 31.68 21.57
C ASN A 17 31.16 32.52 21.86
N ALA A 18 30.07 31.89 21.37
CA ALA A 18 28.64 31.96 21.72
C ALA A 18 27.78 33.12 21.13
N GLY A 19 26.68 32.72 20.46
CA GLY A 19 25.78 33.53 19.59
C GLY A 19 24.92 34.59 20.31
N PRO A 20 23.80 35.11 19.74
CA PRO A 20 22.96 34.56 18.64
C PRO A 20 22.51 35.59 17.55
N ASN A 21 21.70 35.09 16.61
CA ASN A 21 20.84 35.80 15.64
C ASN A 21 21.40 36.21 14.27
N GLY A 22 20.69 35.79 13.23
CA GLY A 22 20.76 36.36 11.88
C GLY A 22 20.35 35.36 10.81
N GLY A 23 19.05 35.23 10.56
CA GLY A 23 18.49 34.25 9.63
C GLY A 23 18.84 34.49 8.16
N ALA A 24 18.82 33.40 7.41
CA ALA A 24 18.49 33.37 5.99
C ALA A 24 17.52 32.20 5.80
N GLY A 25 16.43 32.46 5.07
CA GLY A 25 15.25 31.61 4.98
C GLY A 25 15.57 30.18 4.58
N ASP A 26 15.23 29.27 5.48
CA ASP A 26 15.11 27.85 5.19
C ASP A 26 13.73 27.65 4.54
N THR A 27 13.69 27.69 3.21
CA THR A 27 12.61 27.01 2.49
C THR A 27 12.74 25.54 2.86
N LEU A 28 11.95 25.13 3.85
CA LEU A 28 11.72 23.74 4.24
C LEU A 28 11.20 22.97 3.01
N GLY A 29 12.12 22.58 2.13
CA GLY A 29 11.96 21.42 1.28
C GLY A 29 11.89 20.25 2.24
N ARG A 30 10.67 19.88 2.62
CA ARG A 30 10.40 18.70 3.44
C ARG A 30 10.83 17.50 2.60
N SER A 31 12.09 17.11 2.74
CA SER A 31 12.58 15.82 2.29
C SER A 31 11.61 14.79 2.85
N LEU A 32 10.86 14.13 1.96
CA LEU A 32 9.97 13.07 2.38
C LEU A 32 10.86 11.92 2.87
N ASN A 33 10.99 11.82 4.19
CA ASN A 33 11.73 10.78 4.90
C ASN A 33 11.43 9.38 4.34
N VAL A 34 12.36 8.45 4.57
CA VAL A 34 12.14 6.99 4.49
C VAL A 34 10.75 6.69 5.03
N ARG A 35 9.93 5.98 4.24
CA ARG A 35 8.58 5.59 4.67
C ARG A 35 8.70 4.36 5.57
N ASP A 36 7.97 4.36 6.68
CA ASP A 36 7.93 3.20 7.58
C ASP A 36 7.19 2.02 6.91
N ILE A 37 7.44 0.82 7.44
CA ILE A 37 6.71 -0.41 7.06
C ILE A 37 5.20 -0.14 7.15
N ALA A 38 4.43 -0.65 6.20
CA ALA A 38 2.98 -0.52 6.19
C ALA A 38 2.40 -0.97 7.55
N PRO A 39 1.53 -0.16 8.18
CA PRO A 39 0.87 -0.59 9.40
C PRO A 39 -0.01 -1.79 9.10
N VAL A 40 0.01 -2.78 9.99
CA VAL A 40 -0.90 -3.93 9.91
C VAL A 40 -2.30 -3.46 10.31
N LEU A 41 -3.26 -3.62 9.42
CA LEU A 41 -4.67 -3.42 9.71
C LEU A 41 -5.20 -4.62 10.49
N ASP A 42 -6.09 -4.34 11.43
CA ASP A 42 -6.82 -5.36 12.15
C ASP A 42 -8.28 -4.93 12.38
N PHE A 43 -9.05 -5.79 13.04
CA PHE A 43 -10.44 -5.53 13.40
C PHE A 43 -10.62 -5.14 14.88
N THR A 44 -9.53 -4.86 15.62
CA THR A 44 -9.56 -4.65 17.07
C THR A 44 -10.45 -3.48 17.46
N GLN A 45 -10.47 -2.43 16.65
CA GLN A 45 -11.32 -1.24 16.87
C GLN A 45 -12.64 -1.29 16.08
N SER A 46 -12.84 -2.33 15.27
CA SER A 46 -13.99 -2.47 14.38
C SER A 46 -15.12 -3.22 15.06
N THR A 47 -16.35 -2.84 14.73
CA THR A 47 -17.56 -3.48 15.24
C THR A 47 -18.25 -4.18 14.08
N TRP A 48 -18.76 -5.38 14.32
CA TRP A 48 -19.68 -6.01 13.38
C TRP A 48 -20.96 -5.17 13.31
N ILE A 49 -21.39 -4.82 12.10
CA ILE A 49 -22.58 -4.02 11.87
C ILE A 49 -23.55 -4.70 10.91
N TRP A 50 -24.84 -4.44 11.10
CA TRP A 50 -25.88 -4.75 10.12
C TRP A 50 -26.99 -3.70 10.16
N THR A 51 -28.21 -4.09 9.83
CA THR A 51 -29.37 -3.20 9.70
C THR A 51 -30.26 -3.16 10.94
N GLY A 52 -30.08 -4.07 11.91
CA GLY A 52 -31.00 -4.25 13.03
C GLY A 52 -32.37 -4.80 12.59
N GLU A 53 -32.37 -5.64 11.55
CA GLU A 53 -33.51 -6.46 11.15
C GLU A 53 -33.50 -7.85 11.79
N GLN A 54 -32.40 -8.21 12.46
CA GLN A 54 -32.29 -9.43 13.23
C GLN A 54 -33.36 -9.45 14.32
N THR A 55 -34.05 -10.59 14.47
CA THR A 55 -35.10 -10.75 15.48
C THR A 55 -34.95 -12.04 16.27
N GLY A 56 -35.28 -11.97 17.55
CA GLY A 56 -35.39 -13.14 18.42
C GLY A 56 -34.04 -13.71 18.90
N PRO A 57 -34.08 -14.80 19.68
CA PRO A 57 -32.91 -15.37 20.35
C PRO A 57 -31.91 -16.05 19.40
N SER A 58 -32.30 -16.30 18.15
CA SER A 58 -31.44 -16.90 17.12
C SER A 58 -30.71 -15.86 16.25
N ASP A 59 -30.97 -14.57 16.46
CA ASP A 59 -30.30 -13.45 15.78
C ASP A 59 -30.33 -13.52 14.25
N VAL A 60 -31.43 -14.06 13.70
CA VAL A 60 -31.56 -14.31 12.26
C VAL A 60 -31.96 -13.02 11.55
N ALA A 61 -31.17 -12.62 10.56
CA ALA A 61 -31.50 -11.52 9.64
C ALA A 61 -32.33 -12.03 8.46
N PRO A 62 -33.17 -11.18 7.83
CA PRO A 62 -33.80 -11.54 6.56
C PRO A 62 -32.77 -11.82 5.46
N VAL A 63 -33.05 -12.80 4.62
CA VAL A 63 -32.25 -13.11 3.42
C VAL A 63 -32.26 -11.94 2.45
N GLY A 64 -31.11 -11.68 1.83
CA GLY A 64 -30.92 -10.73 0.74
C GLY A 64 -29.88 -9.65 1.04
N VAL A 65 -29.77 -8.71 0.09
CA VAL A 65 -28.73 -7.70 0.08
C VAL A 65 -29.12 -6.46 0.88
N ARG A 66 -28.17 -5.89 1.63
CA ARG A 66 -28.28 -4.61 2.34
C ARG A 66 -27.10 -3.69 2.01
N PRO A 67 -27.35 -2.40 1.72
CA PRO A 67 -26.27 -1.48 1.41
C PRO A 67 -25.69 -0.84 2.67
N PHE A 68 -24.39 -0.61 2.68
CA PHE A 68 -23.66 0.15 3.70
C PHE A 68 -22.83 1.23 3.02
N ARG A 69 -22.87 2.46 3.53
CA ARG A 69 -22.14 3.61 2.97
C ARG A 69 -21.40 4.38 4.05
N LYS A 70 -20.18 4.80 3.71
CA LYS A 70 -19.34 5.66 4.54
C LYS A 70 -18.58 6.65 3.66
N ALA A 71 -18.77 7.94 3.93
CA ALA A 71 -17.95 8.99 3.34
C ALA A 71 -16.56 8.99 3.99
N ILE A 72 -15.53 9.14 3.17
CA ILE A 72 -14.15 9.35 3.62
C ILE A 72 -13.98 10.85 3.92
N PRO A 73 -13.50 11.22 5.12
CA PRO A 73 -13.23 12.61 5.46
C PRO A 73 -12.23 13.25 4.49
N SER A 74 -12.47 14.50 4.13
CA SER A 74 -11.57 15.30 3.30
C SER A 74 -11.68 16.76 3.68
N SER A 75 -10.59 17.50 3.48
CA SER A 75 -10.57 18.96 3.59
C SER A 75 -9.64 19.54 2.53
N SER A 76 -9.68 20.86 2.33
CA SER A 76 -8.78 21.54 1.37
C SER A 76 -7.29 21.43 1.70
N THR A 77 -6.94 20.94 2.90
CA THR A 77 -5.55 20.74 3.32
C THR A 77 -5.23 19.28 3.63
N LYS A 78 -6.23 18.39 3.54
CA LYS A 78 -6.13 16.98 3.90
C LYS A 78 -6.91 16.18 2.86
N CYS A 79 -6.26 15.96 1.71
CA CYS A 79 -6.83 15.29 0.54
C CYS A 79 -6.53 13.79 0.60
N PRO A 80 -7.56 12.92 0.60
CA PRO A 80 -7.35 11.48 0.63
C PRO A 80 -6.83 11.00 -0.72
N VAL A 81 -5.76 10.20 -0.71
CA VAL A 81 -5.07 9.74 -1.94
C VAL A 81 -5.18 8.23 -2.15
N CYS A 82 -5.15 7.47 -1.07
CA CYS A 82 -5.18 6.01 -1.13
C CYS A 82 -6.01 5.47 0.03
N ALA A 83 -6.64 4.32 -0.17
CA ALA A 83 -7.20 3.53 0.92
C ALA A 83 -6.71 2.09 0.85
N THR A 84 -6.33 1.55 2.01
CA THR A 84 -6.22 0.11 2.24
C THR A 84 -7.42 -0.33 3.07
N ILE A 85 -8.21 -1.28 2.55
CA ILE A 85 -9.48 -1.70 3.13
C ILE A 85 -9.42 -3.19 3.46
N LEU A 86 -9.46 -3.50 4.76
CA LEU A 86 -9.62 -4.85 5.28
C LEU A 86 -11.12 -5.11 5.52
N LEU A 87 -11.65 -6.20 4.98
CA LEU A 87 -13.10 -6.48 4.97
C LEU A 87 -13.43 -7.96 5.19
N SER A 88 -14.43 -8.22 6.02
CA SER A 88 -15.09 -9.51 6.20
C SER A 88 -16.61 -9.31 6.35
N CYS A 89 -17.39 -10.35 6.11
CA CYS A 89 -18.84 -10.32 6.31
C CYS A 89 -19.39 -11.70 6.69
N ASP A 90 -20.70 -11.78 6.87
CA ASP A 90 -21.50 -13.00 6.81
C ASP A 90 -22.75 -12.69 5.98
N ASP A 91 -22.93 -13.22 4.76
CA ASP A 91 -22.15 -14.30 4.11
C ASP A 91 -21.21 -13.80 2.99
N HIS A 92 -21.75 -12.92 2.14
CA HIS A 92 -21.09 -12.39 0.94
C HIS A 92 -21.08 -10.87 0.92
N TYR A 93 -20.13 -10.29 0.17
CA TYR A 93 -20.12 -8.87 -0.12
C TYR A 93 -19.68 -8.55 -1.55
N SER A 94 -20.11 -7.40 -2.05
CA SER A 94 -19.42 -6.60 -3.08
C SER A 94 -19.04 -5.25 -2.50
N ILE A 95 -17.80 -4.82 -2.73
CA ILE A 95 -17.27 -3.52 -2.26
C ILE A 95 -17.03 -2.59 -3.44
N PHE A 96 -17.43 -1.35 -3.23
CA PHE A 96 -17.34 -0.27 -4.20
C PHE A 96 -16.65 0.94 -3.57
N VAL A 97 -15.80 1.60 -4.35
CA VAL A 97 -15.25 2.90 -4.02
C VAL A 97 -15.55 3.85 -5.16
N ASN A 98 -16.18 4.97 -4.84
CA ASN A 98 -16.58 5.99 -5.81
C ASN A 98 -17.40 5.45 -6.99
N GLY A 99 -18.28 4.49 -6.73
CA GLY A 99 -19.14 3.86 -7.74
C GLY A 99 -18.45 2.79 -8.59
N ARG A 100 -17.17 2.48 -8.35
CA ARG A 100 -16.42 1.40 -9.01
C ARG A 100 -16.38 0.19 -8.10
N GLU A 101 -16.74 -0.98 -8.60
CA GLU A 101 -16.54 -2.24 -7.85
C GLU A 101 -15.05 -2.56 -7.81
N ILE A 102 -14.51 -2.76 -6.61
CA ILE A 102 -13.09 -3.08 -6.42
C ILE A 102 -12.89 -4.54 -6.01
N GLY A 103 -13.97 -5.24 -5.71
CA GLY A 103 -13.95 -6.66 -5.41
C GLY A 103 -15.23 -7.17 -4.77
N SER A 104 -15.24 -8.47 -4.56
CA SER A 104 -16.32 -9.21 -3.91
C SER A 104 -15.71 -10.36 -3.11
N GLY A 105 -16.40 -10.81 -2.06
CA GLY A 105 -15.91 -11.90 -1.23
C GLY A 105 -17.02 -12.80 -0.70
N ALA A 106 -16.68 -14.07 -0.53
CA ALA A 106 -17.39 -15.00 0.34
C ALA A 106 -16.56 -15.16 1.61
N CYS A 107 -17.12 -14.75 2.73
CA CYS A 107 -16.39 -14.67 4.00
C CYS A 107 -16.70 -15.87 4.89
N TRP A 108 -17.94 -16.36 4.87
CA TRP A 108 -18.33 -17.57 5.56
C TRP A 108 -17.92 -18.83 4.79
N ARG A 109 -17.44 -19.86 5.51
CA ARG A 109 -17.04 -21.16 4.95
C ARG A 109 -17.52 -22.31 5.83
N SER A 110 -17.88 -23.43 5.21
CA SER A 110 -18.27 -24.66 5.92
C SER A 110 -17.10 -25.44 6.53
N THR A 111 -15.86 -25.04 6.23
CA THR A 111 -14.63 -25.66 6.74
C THR A 111 -13.69 -24.60 7.29
N ALA A 112 -12.94 -24.95 8.33
CA ALA A 112 -11.98 -24.04 8.95
C ALA A 112 -10.92 -23.48 7.95
N PRO A 113 -10.53 -22.19 8.04
CA PRO A 113 -11.15 -21.19 8.90
C PRO A 113 -12.57 -20.85 8.42
N PHE A 114 -13.53 -20.84 9.35
CA PHE A 114 -14.96 -20.60 9.07
C PHE A 114 -15.23 -19.18 8.58
N MET A 115 -14.26 -18.28 8.76
CA MET A 115 -14.28 -16.90 8.31
C MET A 115 -13.06 -16.61 7.45
N SER A 116 -13.20 -15.74 6.46
CA SER A 116 -12.12 -15.18 5.64
C SER A 116 -12.29 -13.69 5.52
N SER A 117 -11.19 -12.96 5.55
CA SER A 117 -11.17 -11.54 5.22
C SER A 117 -10.23 -11.26 4.06
N TYR A 118 -10.44 -10.13 3.41
CA TYR A 118 -9.74 -9.72 2.21
C TYR A 118 -9.25 -8.28 2.37
N VAL A 119 -8.13 -7.97 1.71
CA VAL A 119 -7.58 -6.61 1.65
C VAL A 119 -7.68 -6.07 0.24
N PHE A 120 -8.04 -4.80 0.12
CA PHE A 120 -8.03 -4.04 -1.12
C PHE A 120 -7.17 -2.79 -0.96
N THR A 121 -6.40 -2.44 -1.99
CA THR A 121 -5.71 -1.14 -2.09
C THR A 121 -6.28 -0.40 -3.29
N VAL A 122 -6.78 0.81 -3.08
CA VAL A 122 -7.52 1.58 -4.09
C VAL A 122 -7.10 3.05 -4.08
N GLY A 123 -7.00 3.64 -5.27
CA GLY A 123 -6.79 5.07 -5.45
C GLY A 123 -8.05 5.86 -5.14
N LEU A 124 -7.89 7.00 -4.47
CA LEU A 124 -8.97 7.94 -4.15
C LEU A 124 -8.86 9.18 -5.04
N ASP A 125 -9.94 9.96 -5.11
CA ASP A 125 -9.96 11.25 -5.80
C ASP A 125 -9.58 12.37 -4.81
N PRO A 126 -8.37 12.96 -4.91
CA PRO A 126 -7.91 13.95 -3.91
C PRO A 126 -8.75 15.24 -3.92
N GLU A 127 -9.40 15.55 -5.04
CA GLU A 127 -10.24 16.75 -5.22
C GLU A 127 -11.73 16.45 -5.00
N GLY A 128 -12.10 15.18 -4.96
CA GLY A 128 -13.48 14.71 -4.94
C GLY A 128 -14.00 14.25 -3.58
N HIS A 129 -15.32 14.08 -3.53
CA HIS A 129 -15.95 13.33 -2.45
C HIS A 129 -15.67 11.84 -2.63
N ASN A 130 -15.13 11.21 -1.59
CA ASN A 130 -14.82 9.78 -1.62
C ASN A 130 -15.80 9.01 -0.75
N VAL A 131 -16.31 7.89 -1.26
CA VAL A 131 -17.28 7.04 -0.57
C VAL A 131 -16.87 5.58 -0.71
N VAL A 132 -16.80 4.89 0.43
CA VAL A 132 -16.79 3.43 0.50
C VAL A 132 -18.24 2.96 0.61
N ALA A 133 -18.62 2.02 -0.25
CA ALA A 133 -19.94 1.45 -0.31
C ALA A 133 -19.83 -0.08 -0.35
N ILE A 134 -20.60 -0.78 0.47
CA ILE A 134 -20.54 -2.25 0.56
C ILE A 134 -21.96 -2.81 0.49
N ALA A 135 -22.18 -3.75 -0.43
CA ALA A 135 -23.40 -4.52 -0.50
C ALA A 135 -23.14 -5.83 0.25
N GLY A 136 -23.65 -5.95 1.47
CA GLY A 136 -23.63 -7.22 2.20
C GLY A 136 -24.82 -8.08 1.81
N GLU A 137 -24.61 -9.36 1.58
CA GLU A 137 -25.66 -10.33 1.26
C GLU A 137 -25.69 -11.41 2.34
N ASN A 138 -26.87 -11.56 2.95
CA ASN A 138 -27.18 -12.65 3.85
C ASN A 138 -27.93 -13.75 3.07
N VAL A 139 -27.44 -14.99 3.10
CA VAL A 139 -28.10 -16.13 2.46
C VAL A 139 -28.93 -16.96 3.44
N ASP A 140 -28.56 -16.98 4.72
CA ASP A 140 -29.32 -17.59 5.83
C ASP A 140 -28.73 -17.19 7.19
N GLY A 141 -29.54 -17.24 8.25
CA GLY A 141 -29.03 -17.11 9.62
C GLY A 141 -28.64 -15.68 10.03
N PRO A 142 -27.67 -15.54 10.97
CA PRO A 142 -27.11 -14.25 11.38
C PRO A 142 -26.41 -13.53 10.24
N ALA A 143 -26.40 -12.19 10.28
CA ALA A 143 -25.72 -11.38 9.27
C ALA A 143 -24.87 -10.29 9.91
N GLY A 144 -23.72 -10.01 9.31
CA GLY A 144 -22.81 -9.01 9.81
C GLY A 144 -21.79 -8.55 8.77
N LEU A 145 -21.31 -7.33 8.92
CA LEU A 145 -20.24 -6.75 8.13
C LEU A 145 -19.20 -6.14 9.06
N ILE A 146 -17.90 -6.34 8.79
CA ILE A 146 -16.83 -5.70 9.55
C ILE A 146 -15.71 -5.23 8.62
N ALA A 147 -15.28 -3.98 8.79
CA ALA A 147 -14.25 -3.40 7.95
C ALA A 147 -13.35 -2.42 8.72
N THR A 148 -12.11 -2.33 8.26
CA THR A 148 -11.13 -1.32 8.67
C THR A 148 -10.58 -0.68 7.41
N VAL A 149 -10.71 0.64 7.29
CA VAL A 149 -10.28 1.45 6.14
C VAL A 149 -9.17 2.37 6.64
N LEU A 150 -7.94 2.12 6.23
CA LEU A 150 -6.82 3.02 6.43
C LEU A 150 -6.73 3.96 5.23
N VAL A 151 -6.86 5.26 5.47
CA VAL A 151 -6.78 6.31 4.46
C VAL A 151 -5.44 7.00 4.57
N ASP A 152 -4.69 7.04 3.48
CA ASP A 152 -3.49 7.86 3.33
C ASP A 152 -3.87 9.22 2.74
N TYR A 153 -3.28 10.29 3.27
CA TYR A 153 -3.52 11.66 2.82
C TYR A 153 -2.27 12.28 2.19
N SER A 154 -2.49 13.28 1.34
CA SER A 154 -1.44 14.01 0.62
C SER A 154 -0.44 14.74 1.52
N ASP A 155 -0.81 15.03 2.78
CA ASP A 155 0.09 15.65 3.77
C ASP A 155 1.01 14.65 4.50
N GLY A 156 0.88 13.36 4.16
CA GLY A 156 1.61 12.24 4.74
C GLY A 156 0.99 11.70 6.03
N THR A 157 -0.16 12.21 6.48
CA THR A 157 -0.91 11.66 7.61
C THR A 157 -1.80 10.50 7.17
N THR A 158 -2.27 9.73 8.15
CA THR A 158 -3.23 8.65 7.94
C THR A 158 -4.43 8.80 8.85
N GLU A 159 -5.55 8.16 8.49
CA GLU A 159 -6.74 8.04 9.33
C GLU A 159 -7.38 6.67 9.16
N THR A 160 -7.73 6.05 10.28
CA THR A 160 -8.44 4.77 10.28
C THR A 160 -9.93 5.00 10.49
N ILE A 161 -10.73 4.50 9.56
CA ILE A 161 -12.19 4.47 9.64
C ILE A 161 -12.61 3.01 9.84
N VAL A 162 -13.44 2.76 10.85
CA VAL A 162 -13.90 1.40 11.20
C VAL A 162 -15.39 1.26 10.96
N THR A 163 -15.88 0.03 10.83
CA THR A 163 -17.32 -0.24 10.90
C THR A 163 -17.86 0.01 12.30
N ASP A 164 -18.87 0.88 12.37
CA ASP A 164 -19.54 1.32 13.59
C ASP A 164 -20.94 1.89 13.25
N ASN A 165 -21.60 2.49 14.23
CA ASN A 165 -22.94 3.08 14.07
C ASN A 165 -22.96 4.42 13.30
N THR A 166 -21.83 4.89 12.76
CA THR A 166 -21.78 6.08 11.90
C THR A 166 -21.94 5.73 10.42
N TRP A 167 -21.85 4.45 10.06
CA TRP A 167 -22.16 3.96 8.72
C TRP A 167 -23.65 4.10 8.42
N LYS A 168 -23.98 4.39 7.17
CA LYS A 168 -25.36 4.50 6.69
C LYS A 168 -25.81 3.19 6.07
N THR A 169 -27.05 2.80 6.31
CA THR A 169 -27.66 1.60 5.73
C THR A 169 -29.16 1.75 5.48
N LEU A 170 -29.75 0.74 4.83
CA LEU A 170 -31.19 0.60 4.58
C LEU A 170 -31.63 -0.81 4.93
N LYS A 171 -32.91 -0.97 5.29
CA LYS A 171 -33.57 -2.28 5.52
C LYS A 171 -34.20 -2.87 4.26
N VAL A 172 -33.65 -2.53 3.10
CA VAL A 172 -34.15 -2.93 1.78
C VAL A 172 -32.98 -3.17 0.85
N ALA A 173 -33.25 -3.79 -0.30
CA ALA A 173 -32.25 -3.96 -1.35
C ALA A 173 -31.64 -2.60 -1.80
N PRO A 174 -30.37 -2.58 -2.21
CA PRO A 174 -29.71 -1.34 -2.61
C PRO A 174 -30.43 -0.61 -3.76
N PRO A 175 -30.72 0.70 -3.62
CA PRO A 175 -31.37 1.47 -4.69
C PRO A 175 -30.39 1.79 -5.82
N GLY A 176 -30.86 1.95 -7.05
CA GLY A 176 -30.00 2.30 -8.19
C GLY A 176 -29.19 3.58 -7.94
N GLY A 177 -27.91 3.57 -8.31
CA GLY A 177 -27.05 4.74 -8.17
C GLY A 177 -26.60 5.06 -6.73
N TRP A 178 -26.94 4.23 -5.73
CA TRP A 178 -26.14 4.13 -4.49
C TRP A 178 -24.68 3.78 -4.88
N THR A 179 -23.69 3.47 -4.05
CA THR A 179 -22.25 3.44 -4.47
C THR A 179 -21.65 4.75 -5.01
N SER A 180 -22.36 5.59 -5.78
CA SER A 180 -21.86 6.86 -6.30
C SER A 180 -21.55 7.85 -5.16
N PRO A 181 -20.46 8.65 -5.27
CA PRO A 181 -20.20 9.76 -4.35
C PRO A 181 -21.30 10.82 -4.35
N SER A 182 -22.00 11.00 -5.47
CA SER A 182 -23.05 12.01 -5.61
C SER A 182 -24.42 11.58 -5.05
N TYR A 183 -24.54 10.33 -4.58
CA TYR A 183 -25.79 9.81 -4.06
C TYR A 183 -26.10 10.41 -2.67
N ASN A 184 -27.32 10.92 -2.51
CA ASN A 184 -27.78 11.50 -1.25
C ASN A 184 -28.32 10.41 -0.31
N ASP A 185 -27.55 10.04 0.71
CA ASP A 185 -27.91 9.08 1.74
C ASP A 185 -28.38 9.72 3.07
N THR A 186 -28.73 11.00 3.07
CA THR A 186 -29.19 11.70 4.30
C THR A 186 -30.43 11.08 4.92
N ALA A 187 -31.30 10.46 4.11
CA ALA A 187 -32.49 9.75 4.56
C ALA A 187 -32.20 8.31 5.06
N TRP A 188 -30.96 7.82 4.92
CA TRP A 188 -30.60 6.47 5.36
C TRP A 188 -30.42 6.44 6.88
N THR A 189 -30.84 5.33 7.47
CA THR A 189 -30.63 5.04 8.90
C THR A 189 -29.16 4.73 9.15
N THR A 190 -28.73 4.86 10.40
CA THR A 190 -27.42 4.36 10.82
C THR A 190 -27.42 2.84 10.92
N ALA A 191 -26.28 2.23 10.63
CA ALA A 191 -26.08 0.81 10.89
C ALA A 191 -26.19 0.50 12.39
N VAL A 192 -26.61 -0.73 12.70
CA VAL A 192 -26.74 -1.22 14.07
C VAL A 192 -25.55 -2.10 14.38
N SER A 193 -25.00 -1.96 15.58
CA SER A 193 -23.89 -2.78 16.08
C SER A 193 -24.39 -4.17 16.48
N GLU A 194 -23.79 -5.20 15.90
CA GLU A 194 -23.88 -6.60 16.35
C GLU A 194 -22.87 -6.91 17.47
N GLY A 195 -21.82 -6.08 17.59
CA GLY A 195 -20.86 -6.10 18.69
C GLY A 195 -19.41 -6.20 18.23
N PRO A 196 -18.44 -5.98 19.15
CA PRO A 196 -17.03 -6.16 18.85
C PRO A 196 -16.70 -7.62 18.50
N THR A 197 -15.53 -7.83 17.91
CA THR A 197 -15.03 -9.17 17.53
C THR A 197 -15.13 -10.18 18.68
N GLU A 198 -14.75 -9.82 19.90
CA GLU A 198 -14.75 -10.76 21.04
C GLU A 198 -16.15 -11.24 21.48
N SER A 199 -17.20 -10.44 21.25
CA SER A 199 -18.55 -10.70 21.76
C SER A 199 -19.52 -11.29 20.74
N THR A 200 -19.08 -11.50 19.49
CA THR A 200 -19.92 -12.01 18.40
C THR A 200 -19.63 -13.49 18.12
N PRO A 201 -20.52 -14.21 17.42
CA PRO A 201 -20.27 -15.59 16.99
C PRO A 201 -19.11 -15.68 15.97
N TRP A 202 -18.88 -14.63 15.18
CA TRP A 202 -17.86 -14.59 14.13
C TRP A 202 -16.43 -14.41 14.62
N LYS A 203 -16.25 -13.92 15.85
CA LYS A 203 -14.92 -13.57 16.39
C LYS A 203 -14.19 -12.55 15.53
N SER A 204 -12.86 -12.48 15.68
CA SER A 204 -12.01 -11.71 14.78
C SER A 204 -11.68 -12.55 13.54
N PRO A 205 -12.03 -12.11 12.32
CA PRO A 205 -11.62 -12.81 11.10
C PRO A 205 -10.09 -12.89 10.99
N PRO A 206 -9.54 -13.97 10.40
CA PRO A 206 -8.10 -14.06 10.17
C PRO A 206 -7.66 -12.99 9.17
N LEU A 207 -6.50 -12.38 9.42
CA LEU A 207 -5.93 -11.35 8.54
C LEU A 207 -5.33 -11.98 7.26
N PRO A 208 -5.56 -11.39 6.08
CA PRO A 208 -4.92 -11.84 4.85
C PRO A 208 -3.48 -11.31 4.79
N PRO A 209 -2.62 -11.89 3.92
CA PRO A 209 -1.34 -11.29 3.62
C PRO A 209 -1.50 -9.91 2.98
N ALA A 210 -0.50 -9.05 3.12
CA ALA A 210 -0.55 -7.68 2.62
C ALA A 210 -0.67 -7.54 1.11
N LEU A 211 -0.17 -8.53 0.38
CA LEU A 211 -0.44 -8.80 -1.02
C LEU A 211 -0.45 -10.31 -1.22
N ASP A 212 -1.18 -10.78 -2.24
CA ASP A 212 -1.05 -12.16 -2.69
C ASP A 212 0.35 -12.38 -3.28
N MET A 213 1.03 -13.42 -2.80
CA MET A 213 2.37 -13.80 -3.23
C MET A 213 2.36 -15.08 -4.08
N ILE A 214 1.19 -15.62 -4.43
CA ILE A 214 1.06 -16.73 -5.37
C ILE A 214 1.70 -16.33 -6.71
N GLY A 215 2.63 -17.17 -7.18
CA GLY A 215 3.33 -16.96 -8.44
C GLY A 215 4.53 -16.00 -8.38
N VAL A 216 4.86 -15.45 -7.20
CA VAL A 216 6.09 -14.64 -7.05
C VAL A 216 7.31 -15.55 -7.13
N HIS A 217 8.23 -15.22 -8.03
CA HIS A 217 9.50 -15.91 -8.20
C HIS A 217 10.67 -15.10 -7.65
N TRP A 218 11.67 -15.78 -7.09
CA TRP A 218 12.96 -15.16 -6.86
C TRP A 218 13.66 -14.90 -8.20
N ILE A 219 14.08 -13.66 -8.44
CA ILE A 219 14.91 -13.26 -9.57
C ILE A 219 16.34 -12.98 -9.09
N GLN A 220 17.31 -13.12 -9.98
CA GLN A 220 18.74 -12.97 -9.66
C GLN A 220 19.52 -12.26 -10.77
N THR A 221 20.70 -11.74 -10.41
CA THR A 221 21.71 -11.29 -11.37
C THR A 221 22.29 -12.44 -12.18
N ASN A 222 22.66 -12.17 -13.43
CA ASN A 222 23.21 -13.17 -14.36
C ASN A 222 24.75 -13.26 -14.30
N GLU A 223 25.32 -13.26 -13.10
CA GLU A 223 26.76 -13.45 -12.90
C GLU A 223 27.13 -14.94 -12.83
N SER A 224 28.22 -15.29 -13.50
CA SER A 224 28.86 -16.60 -13.40
C SER A 224 29.76 -16.61 -12.17
N VAL A 225 29.32 -17.28 -11.11
CA VAL A 225 30.08 -17.44 -9.86
C VAL A 225 31.24 -18.43 -10.05
N SER A 226 32.28 -18.03 -10.78
CA SER A 226 33.51 -18.81 -10.94
C SER A 226 34.73 -17.96 -10.58
N SER A 227 35.22 -18.14 -9.35
CA SER A 227 36.56 -17.80 -8.83
C SER A 227 37.38 -16.78 -9.65
N GLY A 228 37.25 -15.48 -9.35
CA GLY A 228 38.13 -14.46 -9.93
C GLY A 228 37.70 -13.00 -9.79
N SER A 229 37.67 -12.49 -8.56
CA SER A 229 37.74 -11.08 -8.10
C SER A 229 37.40 -9.93 -9.07
N ALA A 230 36.41 -9.11 -8.68
CA ALA A 230 36.62 -7.68 -8.42
C ALA A 230 35.51 -7.08 -7.53
N ASN A 231 35.89 -6.72 -6.30
CA ASN A 231 35.25 -5.78 -5.36
C ASN A 231 34.06 -6.27 -4.49
N GLY A 232 34.40 -6.74 -3.28
CA GLY A 232 33.60 -6.49 -2.07
C GLY A 232 32.22 -7.14 -2.00
N LEU A 233 31.52 -6.86 -0.90
CA LEU A 233 30.10 -7.16 -0.73
C LEU A 233 29.32 -6.58 -1.92
N GLY A 234 28.48 -7.39 -2.55
CA GLY A 234 27.94 -7.08 -3.86
C GLY A 234 26.56 -6.44 -3.77
N HIS A 235 26.49 -5.11 -3.92
CA HIS A 235 25.26 -4.41 -4.27
C HIS A 235 24.93 -4.64 -5.75
N ARG A 236 23.66 -4.88 -6.06
CA ARG A 236 23.15 -5.09 -7.43
C ARG A 236 21.81 -4.38 -7.59
N PRO A 237 21.66 -3.56 -8.65
CA PRO A 237 20.40 -2.89 -8.89
C PRO A 237 19.40 -3.79 -9.62
N PHE A 238 18.13 -3.67 -9.25
CA PHE A 238 16.98 -4.19 -9.99
C PHE A 238 16.04 -3.04 -10.30
N ARG A 239 15.48 -3.01 -11.49
CA ARG A 239 14.57 -1.95 -11.94
C ARG A 239 13.37 -2.51 -12.68
N LYS A 240 12.20 -1.94 -12.43
CA LYS A 240 10.96 -2.21 -13.15
C LYS A 240 10.23 -0.90 -13.42
N THR A 241 10.20 -0.50 -14.69
CA THR A 241 9.36 0.59 -15.15
C THR A 241 7.96 0.07 -15.40
N ILE A 242 6.98 0.76 -14.83
CA ILE A 242 5.55 0.47 -14.94
C ILE A 242 4.89 1.67 -15.58
N THR A 243 4.30 1.46 -16.75
CA THR A 243 3.54 2.48 -17.48
C THR A 243 2.05 2.21 -17.30
N SER A 244 1.30 3.24 -16.94
CA SER A 244 -0.15 3.14 -16.78
C SER A 244 -0.81 2.73 -18.10
N PRO A 245 -1.77 1.79 -18.07
CA PRO A 245 -2.56 1.46 -19.24
C PRO A 245 -3.28 2.69 -19.80
N TYR A 246 -3.53 2.70 -21.11
CA TYR A 246 -4.24 3.80 -21.75
C TYR A 246 -5.58 4.10 -21.05
N GLY A 247 -5.78 5.37 -20.68
CA GLY A 247 -6.99 5.83 -19.99
C GLY A 247 -6.99 5.64 -18.47
N LYS A 248 -5.93 5.06 -17.89
CA LYS A 248 -5.73 4.97 -16.44
C LYS A 248 -4.61 5.91 -16.01
N ALA A 249 -4.75 6.48 -14.81
CA ALA A 249 -3.68 7.19 -14.12
C ALA A 249 -3.37 6.44 -12.83
N ALA A 250 -2.10 6.12 -12.58
CA ALA A 250 -1.67 5.56 -11.31
C ALA A 250 -1.86 6.60 -10.20
N VAL A 251 -2.25 6.14 -9.02
CA VAL A 251 -2.54 7.01 -7.86
C VAL A 251 -1.65 6.62 -6.69
N CYS A 252 -1.72 5.35 -6.29
CA CYS A 252 -0.98 4.82 -5.16
C CYS A 252 -0.68 3.33 -5.37
N GLY A 253 0.03 2.72 -4.43
CA GLY A 253 0.39 1.32 -4.51
C GLY A 253 0.92 0.74 -3.21
N LYS A 254 1.34 -0.52 -3.30
CA LYS A 254 1.98 -1.25 -2.20
C LYS A 254 3.09 -2.13 -2.78
N VAL A 255 4.23 -2.19 -2.12
CA VAL A 255 5.33 -3.09 -2.48
C VAL A 255 5.54 -4.07 -1.34
N VAL A 256 5.48 -5.37 -1.62
CA VAL A 256 5.90 -6.43 -0.70
C VAL A 256 7.14 -7.09 -1.27
N LEU A 257 8.26 -7.04 -0.54
CA LEU A 257 9.53 -7.58 -1.05
C LEU A 257 10.44 -8.15 0.04
N SER A 258 11.39 -8.97 -0.40
CA SER A 258 12.58 -9.34 0.35
C SER A 258 13.75 -9.61 -0.61
N ALA A 259 14.97 -9.57 -0.07
CA ALA A 259 16.19 -9.89 -0.80
C ALA A 259 17.12 -10.77 0.03
N GLU A 260 17.94 -11.57 -0.66
CA GLU A 260 19.07 -12.28 -0.05
C GLU A 260 20.36 -11.48 -0.34
N ASP A 261 20.95 -10.77 0.62
CA ASP A 261 20.66 -10.75 2.07
C ASP A 261 19.86 -9.53 2.55
N SER A 262 19.92 -8.43 1.83
CA SER A 262 19.31 -7.16 2.22
C SER A 262 18.98 -6.30 1.00
N TYR A 263 18.18 -5.26 1.20
CA TYR A 263 17.82 -4.34 0.13
C TYR A 263 17.57 -2.92 0.63
N THR A 264 17.66 -1.98 -0.29
CA THR A 264 17.03 -0.65 -0.20
C THR A 264 16.08 -0.48 -1.38
N LEU A 265 14.83 -0.13 -1.10
CA LEU A 265 13.76 0.10 -2.06
C LEU A 265 13.63 1.59 -2.36
N TYR A 266 13.47 1.90 -3.64
CA TYR A 266 13.20 3.23 -4.16
C TYR A 266 11.99 3.19 -5.10
N VAL A 267 11.22 4.27 -5.10
CA VAL A 267 10.18 4.52 -6.10
C VAL A 267 10.34 5.96 -6.60
N ASN A 268 10.47 6.13 -7.91
CA ASN A 268 10.68 7.43 -8.56
C ASN A 268 11.77 8.29 -7.90
N GLY A 269 12.93 7.69 -7.65
CA GLY A 269 14.06 8.38 -7.02
C GLY A 269 13.99 8.52 -5.51
N LYS A 270 12.83 8.28 -4.89
CA LYS A 270 12.64 8.43 -3.45
C LYS A 270 12.95 7.12 -2.73
N ASN A 271 13.80 7.19 -1.70
CA ASN A 271 14.03 6.08 -0.80
C ASN A 271 12.74 5.78 0.00
N ILE A 272 12.22 4.58 -0.19
CA ILE A 272 11.00 4.11 0.48
C ILE A 272 11.35 3.38 1.76
N GLY A 273 12.34 2.48 1.75
CA GLY A 273 12.67 1.67 2.92
C GLY A 273 13.79 0.68 2.65
N SER A 274 14.27 0.03 3.71
CA SER A 274 15.30 -1.00 3.64
C SER A 274 14.96 -2.19 4.50
N GLY A 275 15.49 -3.35 4.12
CA GLY A 275 15.25 -4.62 4.80
C GLY A 275 16.43 -5.56 4.77
N SER A 276 16.41 -6.56 5.63
CA SER A 276 17.37 -7.65 5.64
C SER A 276 16.72 -8.97 6.07
N GLY A 277 17.28 -10.07 5.58
CA GLY A 277 16.79 -11.42 5.83
C GLY A 277 15.75 -11.87 4.81
N TRP A 278 16.13 -12.84 3.99
CA TRP A 278 15.30 -13.35 2.89
C TRP A 278 14.02 -14.08 3.35
N THR A 279 13.94 -14.52 4.60
CA THR A 279 12.79 -15.27 5.16
C THR A 279 11.66 -14.37 5.65
N LYS A 280 11.85 -13.06 5.71
CA LYS A 280 10.84 -12.11 6.19
C LYS A 280 10.67 -11.00 5.17
N MET A 281 9.53 -11.01 4.50
CA MET A 281 9.15 -9.91 3.61
C MET A 281 8.66 -8.71 4.41
N GLN A 282 8.77 -7.54 3.81
CA GLN A 282 8.21 -6.30 4.35
C GLN A 282 7.29 -5.67 3.31
N ALA A 283 6.24 -5.01 3.80
CA ALA A 283 5.29 -4.27 2.99
C ALA A 283 5.54 -2.77 3.16
N TYR A 284 5.52 -2.01 2.07
CA TYR A 284 5.65 -0.56 2.07
C TYR A 284 4.48 0.08 1.32
N PRO A 285 3.81 1.09 1.91
CA PRO A 285 2.78 1.84 1.23
C PRO A 285 3.42 2.88 0.31
N ILE A 286 2.87 3.01 -0.90
CA ILE A 286 3.25 4.02 -1.88
C ILE A 286 2.04 4.93 -2.11
N PRO A 287 1.70 5.84 -1.17
CA PRO A 287 0.48 6.65 -1.24
C PRO A 287 0.45 7.67 -2.38
N GLU A 288 1.54 7.83 -3.13
CA GLU A 288 1.65 8.80 -4.20
C GLU A 288 2.54 8.23 -5.30
N LEU A 289 2.00 8.20 -6.50
CA LEU A 289 2.63 7.76 -7.75
C LEU A 289 2.44 8.83 -8.81
N GLU A 290 3.35 8.87 -9.78
CA GLU A 290 3.17 9.65 -11.00
C GLU A 290 2.08 9.02 -11.87
N THR A 291 1.32 9.82 -12.60
CA THR A 291 0.11 9.32 -13.30
C THR A 291 0.44 8.30 -14.38
N ASP A 292 1.53 8.52 -15.13
CA ASP A 292 1.76 7.84 -16.40
C ASP A 292 2.83 6.76 -16.32
N THR A 293 3.92 7.03 -15.60
CA THR A 293 5.05 6.10 -15.52
C THR A 293 5.71 6.19 -14.16
N ASN A 294 5.93 5.02 -13.56
CA ASN A 294 6.58 4.87 -12.28
C ASN A 294 7.72 3.86 -12.40
N LEU A 295 8.81 4.13 -11.70
CA LEU A 295 9.95 3.23 -11.58
C LEU A 295 9.99 2.67 -10.15
N VAL A 296 10.00 1.34 -10.05
CA VAL A 296 10.42 0.64 -8.83
C VAL A 296 11.87 0.23 -9.02
N ALA A 297 12.74 0.68 -8.12
CA ALA A 297 14.16 0.33 -8.11
C ALA A 297 14.55 -0.28 -6.77
N VAL A 298 15.41 -1.30 -6.80
CA VAL A 298 15.88 -1.99 -5.60
C VAL A 298 17.40 -2.12 -5.70
N ASP A 299 18.10 -1.58 -4.71
CA ASP A 299 19.50 -1.92 -4.46
C ASP A 299 19.54 -3.13 -3.53
N GLY A 300 19.75 -4.32 -4.07
CA GLY A 300 19.91 -5.53 -3.27
C GLY A 300 21.38 -5.78 -2.95
N ALA A 301 21.68 -6.21 -1.73
CA ALA A 301 23.04 -6.41 -1.25
C ALA A 301 23.23 -7.80 -0.64
N SER A 302 24.30 -8.47 -1.07
CA SER A 302 24.77 -9.71 -0.47
C SER A 302 25.92 -9.46 0.52
N THR A 303 25.85 -10.10 1.68
CA THR A 303 26.94 -10.13 2.67
C THR A 303 28.06 -11.10 2.28
N ARG A 304 27.88 -11.85 1.20
CA ARG A 304 28.87 -12.79 0.67
C ARG A 304 29.63 -12.15 -0.49
N ALA A 305 30.95 -12.28 -0.46
CA ALA A 305 31.76 -11.92 -1.61
C ALA A 305 31.51 -12.93 -2.74
N ASN A 306 31.24 -12.43 -3.94
CA ASN A 306 30.99 -13.22 -5.16
C ASN A 306 29.67 -14.03 -5.16
N ASP A 307 28.60 -13.49 -4.57
CA ASP A 307 27.26 -14.10 -4.66
C ASP A 307 26.35 -13.30 -5.59
N ARG A 308 25.39 -14.00 -6.18
CA ARG A 308 24.26 -13.36 -6.86
C ARG A 308 23.41 -12.67 -5.80
N VAL A 309 22.73 -11.60 -6.20
CA VAL A 309 21.69 -11.01 -5.37
C VAL A 309 20.36 -11.58 -5.83
N TYR A 310 19.55 -11.98 -4.86
CA TYR A 310 18.21 -12.53 -5.11
C TYR A 310 17.16 -11.56 -4.59
N LEU A 311 16.13 -11.33 -5.40
CA LEU A 311 15.00 -10.45 -5.08
C LEU A 311 13.69 -11.18 -5.35
N ALA A 312 12.75 -11.09 -4.42
CA ALA A 312 11.36 -11.45 -4.65
C ALA A 312 10.48 -10.27 -4.27
N ALA A 313 9.59 -9.85 -5.17
CA ALA A 313 8.69 -8.74 -4.92
C ALA A 313 7.34 -8.90 -5.63
N SER A 314 6.32 -8.31 -5.02
CA SER A 314 5.02 -8.04 -5.59
C SER A 314 4.75 -6.54 -5.47
N VAL A 315 4.41 -5.90 -6.58
CA VAL A 315 4.13 -4.47 -6.67
C VAL A 315 2.69 -4.29 -7.12
N LEU A 316 1.83 -3.78 -6.24
CA LEU A 316 0.46 -3.39 -6.59
C LEU A 316 0.44 -1.91 -6.96
N ILE A 317 -0.19 -1.57 -8.09
CA ILE A 317 -0.50 -0.22 -8.53
C ILE A 317 -2.02 -0.07 -8.59
N ALA A 318 -2.57 0.89 -7.86
CA ALA A 318 -3.98 1.27 -7.90
C ALA A 318 -4.16 2.51 -8.79
N TYR A 319 -5.20 2.47 -9.62
CA TYR A 319 -5.51 3.48 -10.61
C TYR A 319 -6.74 4.31 -10.24
N ASN A 320 -6.85 5.48 -10.86
CA ASN A 320 -7.95 6.43 -10.68
C ASN A 320 -9.33 5.91 -11.12
N ASP A 321 -9.38 4.83 -11.89
CA ASP A 321 -10.62 4.17 -12.29
C ASP A 321 -11.11 3.12 -11.27
N GLY A 322 -10.44 3.01 -10.11
CA GLY A 322 -10.74 2.06 -9.05
C GLY A 322 -10.16 0.66 -9.28
N THR A 323 -9.54 0.40 -10.44
CA THR A 323 -8.85 -0.87 -10.69
C THR A 323 -7.45 -0.88 -10.08
N SER A 324 -6.87 -2.07 -9.95
CA SER A 324 -5.46 -2.23 -9.61
C SER A 324 -4.81 -3.33 -10.46
N GLU A 325 -3.50 -3.26 -10.61
CA GLU A 325 -2.68 -4.28 -11.28
C GLU A 325 -1.49 -4.66 -10.38
N VAL A 326 -1.08 -5.93 -10.49
CA VAL A 326 0.01 -6.49 -9.71
C VAL A 326 1.15 -6.90 -10.65
N TYR A 327 2.36 -6.45 -10.32
CA TYR A 327 3.58 -6.71 -11.06
C TYR A 327 4.52 -7.51 -10.16
N LEU A 328 4.76 -8.77 -10.54
CA LEU A 328 5.62 -9.67 -9.79
C LEU A 328 7.07 -9.56 -10.27
N THR A 329 8.01 -10.04 -9.47
CA THR A 329 9.37 -10.31 -9.93
C THR A 329 9.37 -11.40 -11.00
N ASP A 330 9.87 -11.05 -12.17
CA ASP A 330 9.98 -11.91 -13.36
C ASP A 330 11.20 -11.51 -14.21
N GLY A 331 11.38 -12.14 -15.38
CA GLY A 331 12.52 -11.87 -16.26
C GLY A 331 12.51 -10.51 -16.96
N SER A 332 11.44 -9.71 -16.82
CA SER A 332 11.36 -8.36 -17.40
C SER A 332 11.95 -7.27 -16.50
N TRP A 333 12.24 -7.59 -15.24
CA TRP A 333 13.02 -6.71 -14.37
C TRP A 333 14.43 -6.57 -14.92
N LYS A 334 14.93 -5.34 -15.03
CA LYS A 334 16.27 -5.06 -15.52
C LYS A 334 17.28 -5.08 -14.37
N THR A 335 18.48 -5.59 -14.65
CA THR A 335 19.59 -5.63 -13.70
C THR A 335 20.95 -5.59 -14.41
N MET A 336 22.04 -5.50 -13.65
CA MET A 336 23.41 -5.52 -14.16
C MET A 336 24.39 -6.18 -13.17
N ASN A 337 25.51 -6.70 -13.69
CA ASN A 337 26.57 -7.34 -12.91
C ASN A 337 27.56 -6.26 -12.42
N GLY A 338 27.08 -5.35 -11.59
CA GLY A 338 27.88 -4.24 -11.07
C GLY A 338 27.16 -3.49 -9.95
N LEU A 339 27.88 -2.57 -9.32
CA LEU A 339 27.30 -1.67 -8.33
C LEU A 339 26.21 -0.81 -8.99
N PRO A 340 25.12 -0.46 -8.26
CA PRO A 340 24.14 0.50 -8.73
C PRO A 340 24.84 1.80 -9.19
N PRO A 341 24.68 2.23 -10.45
CA PRO A 341 25.22 3.51 -10.89
C PRO A 341 24.49 4.65 -10.18
N ALA A 342 25.14 5.81 -10.07
CA ALA A 342 24.50 6.99 -9.48
C ALA A 342 23.24 7.36 -10.26
N GLY A 343 22.11 7.52 -9.55
CA GLY A 343 20.83 7.86 -10.15
C GLY A 343 20.07 6.66 -10.74
N PHE A 344 20.51 5.41 -10.53
CA PHE A 344 19.78 4.23 -11.02
C PHE A 344 18.32 4.17 -10.53
N GLU A 345 18.03 4.81 -9.40
CA GLU A 345 16.71 4.90 -8.80
C GLU A 345 15.78 5.92 -9.49
N GLN A 346 16.30 6.73 -10.41
CA GLN A 346 15.55 7.79 -11.09
C GLN A 346 14.77 7.24 -12.30
N PRO A 347 13.53 7.69 -12.57
CA PRO A 347 12.71 7.22 -13.69
C PRO A 347 13.37 7.37 -15.07
N ASP A 348 14.20 8.40 -15.25
CA ASP A 348 14.84 8.77 -16.52
C ASP A 348 16.24 8.17 -16.70
N ALA A 349 16.75 7.41 -15.73
CA ALA A 349 18.08 6.81 -15.85
C ALA A 349 18.12 5.75 -16.95
N ASP A 350 19.09 5.89 -17.86
CA ASP A 350 19.29 4.99 -19.00
C ASP A 350 19.66 3.57 -18.54
N ASP A 351 18.80 2.62 -18.91
CA ASP A 351 18.97 1.19 -18.66
C ASP A 351 18.96 0.37 -19.97
N SER A 352 19.29 1.00 -21.10
CA SER A 352 19.32 0.35 -22.42
C SER A 352 20.35 -0.80 -22.50
N ASP A 353 21.48 -0.67 -21.80
CA ASP A 353 22.53 -1.70 -21.69
C ASP A 353 22.30 -2.71 -20.56
N TRP A 354 21.20 -2.58 -19.80
CA TRP A 354 20.87 -3.51 -18.72
C TRP A 354 20.14 -4.73 -19.28
N TYR A 355 20.40 -5.89 -18.70
CA TYR A 355 19.77 -7.14 -19.14
C TYR A 355 18.64 -7.56 -18.20
N GLY A 356 17.73 -8.40 -18.70
CA GLY A 356 16.65 -8.97 -17.90
C GLY A 356 17.17 -9.90 -16.80
N ALA A 357 16.59 -9.80 -15.61
CA ALA A 357 16.94 -10.65 -14.47
C ALA A 357 16.62 -12.12 -14.77
N THR A 358 17.40 -13.02 -14.19
CA THR A 358 17.19 -14.45 -14.37
C THR A 358 16.20 -14.93 -13.31
N ILE A 359 15.12 -15.60 -13.70
CA ILE A 359 14.25 -16.30 -12.75
C ILE A 359 15.05 -17.46 -12.15
N TRP A 360 15.10 -17.59 -10.82
CA TRP A 360 15.64 -18.77 -10.15
C TRP A 360 14.64 -19.93 -10.32
N PRO A 361 14.99 -20.97 -11.10
CA PRO A 361 14.08 -22.10 -11.32
C PRO A 361 13.73 -22.78 -9.99
N ASP A 362 12.48 -23.23 -9.87
CA ASP A 362 11.95 -24.01 -8.74
C ASP A 362 11.89 -23.30 -7.37
N ARG A 363 12.17 -21.99 -7.31
CA ARG A 363 12.04 -21.18 -6.08
C ARG A 363 10.97 -20.10 -6.21
N THR A 364 9.71 -20.48 -6.05
CA THR A 364 8.65 -19.52 -5.71
C THR A 364 8.79 -19.08 -4.26
N VAL A 365 8.14 -17.98 -3.88
CA VAL A 365 7.97 -17.61 -2.47
C VAL A 365 7.16 -18.73 -1.80
N GLY A 366 7.85 -19.58 -1.04
CA GLY A 366 7.29 -20.78 -0.42
C GLY A 366 6.89 -20.55 1.04
N THR A 367 6.58 -21.64 1.73
CA THR A 367 6.19 -21.63 3.16
C THR A 367 7.35 -21.29 4.11
N ASP A 368 8.58 -21.23 3.59
CA ASP A 368 9.79 -20.82 4.30
C ASP A 368 9.96 -19.30 4.38
N VAL A 369 9.10 -18.53 3.69
CA VAL A 369 9.07 -17.07 3.71
C VAL A 369 7.81 -16.59 4.41
N THR A 370 7.97 -15.69 5.38
CA THR A 370 6.86 -15.01 6.04
C THR A 370 6.48 -13.76 5.25
N VAL A 371 5.22 -13.70 4.83
CA VAL A 371 4.59 -12.50 4.24
C VAL A 371 3.89 -11.73 5.35
N PRO A 372 4.08 -10.41 5.47
CA PRO A 372 3.38 -9.62 6.48
C PRO A 372 1.87 -9.62 6.25
N TYR A 373 1.10 -9.52 7.32
CA TYR A 373 -0.34 -9.27 7.24
C TYR A 373 -0.63 -7.86 6.70
N ALA A 374 -1.85 -7.71 6.18
CA ALA A 374 -2.31 -6.57 5.39
C ALA A 374 -2.36 -5.21 6.05
#